data_AF-A0A7X8XM42-F1
#
_entry.id   AF-A0A7X8XM42-F1
#
_cell.length_a   1.000
_cell.length_b   1.000
_cell.length_c   1.000
_cell.angle_alpha   90.00
_cell.angle_beta   90.00
_cell.angle_gamma   90.00
#
_symmetry.space_group_name_H-M   'P 1'
#
loop_
_entity.id
_entity.type
_entity.pdbx_description
1 polymer ?
#
loop_
_entity_poly.entity_id
_entity_poly.type
_entity_poly.pdbx_seq_one_letter_code
_entity_poly.pdbx_strand_id
1 'polypeptide(L)'
;MSDEATNPDVEAAMKLLQEAFKFLTPDERTTIREIQAAVDAAAEGGTVADPRLEFCYTVKISTDRINNVRLLKACEAYIAATESKS
;
A
#
# COMPACT_ATOMS: atom_id res chain seq x y z
N MET A 1 5.16 25.73 10.29
CA MET A 1 4.58 24.82 9.28
C MET A 1 5.77 24.25 8.54
N SER A 2 6.25 23.10 8.99
CA SER A 2 7.39 22.46 8.35
C SER A 2 6.85 21.74 7.13
N ASP A 3 7.30 22.15 5.93
CA ASP A 3 7.20 21.31 4.75
C ASP A 3 7.92 20.01 5.08
N GLU A 4 7.14 19.00 5.46
CA GLU A 4 7.61 17.63 5.56
C GLU A 4 8.01 17.26 4.14
N ALA A 5 9.31 17.34 3.84
CA ALA A 5 9.84 16.87 2.57
C ALA A 5 9.42 15.41 2.44
N THR A 6 8.40 15.16 1.60
CA THR A 6 7.92 13.82 1.30
C THR A 6 9.15 13.00 0.91
N ASN A 7 9.36 11.88 1.60
CA ASN A 7 10.51 11.02 1.32
C ASN A 7 10.49 10.69 -0.19
N PRO A 8 11.53 11.04 -0.97
CA PRO A 8 11.54 10.75 -2.41
C PRO A 8 11.34 9.26 -2.71
N ASP A 9 11.77 8.38 -1.78
CA ASP A 9 11.54 6.94 -1.90
C ASP A 9 10.06 6.57 -1.69
N VAL A 10 9.36 7.26 -0.79
CA VAL A 10 7.90 7.11 -0.60
C VAL A 10 7.15 7.62 -1.83
N GLU A 11 7.56 8.74 -2.41
CA GLU A 11 6.95 9.24 -3.66
C GLU A 11 7.18 8.27 -4.83
N ALA A 12 8.38 7.71 -4.95
CA ALA A 12 8.71 6.72 -5.96
C ALA A 12 7.87 5.45 -5.77
N ALA A 13 7.74 4.95 -4.54
CA ALA A 13 6.90 3.80 -4.22
C ALA A 13 5.42 4.06 -4.52
N MET A 14 4.92 5.26 -4.24
CA MET A 14 3.55 5.65 -4.58
C MET A 14 3.29 5.65 -6.09
N LYS A 15 4.25 6.13 -6.90
CA LYS A 15 4.14 6.04 -8.36
C LYS A 15 4.10 4.59 -8.83
N LEU A 16 4.92 3.72 -8.24
CA LEU A 16 4.89 2.28 -8.54
C LEU A 16 3.54 1.64 -8.19
N LEU A 17 2.94 2.00 -7.05
CA LEU A 17 1.61 1.53 -6.66
C LEU A 17 0.54 1.95 -7.68
N GLN A 18 0.54 3.23 -8.07
CA GLN A 18 -0.39 3.77 -9.07
C GLN A 18 -0.27 3.05 -10.42
N GLU A 19 0.95 2.78 -10.87
CA GLU A 19 1.18 2.01 -12.09
C GLU A 19 0.72 0.56 -11.95
N ALA A 20 0.99 -0.09 -10.81
CA ALA A 20 0.60 -1.49 -10.57
C ALA A 20 -0.93 -1.70 -10.63
N PHE A 21 -1.71 -0.76 -10.11
CA PHE A 21 -3.18 -0.83 -10.13
C PHE A 21 -3.79 -0.95 -11.53
N LYS A 22 -3.09 -0.44 -12.57
CA LYS A 22 -3.54 -0.52 -13.96
C LYS A 22 -3.53 -1.95 -14.51
N PHE A 23 -2.71 -2.83 -13.93
CA PHE A 23 -2.47 -4.20 -14.42
C PHE A 23 -3.18 -5.27 -13.58
N LEU A 24 -4.04 -4.88 -12.64
CA LEU A 24 -4.79 -5.85 -11.86
C LEU A 24 -5.82 -6.58 -12.72
N THR A 25 -6.01 -7.86 -12.41
CA THR A 25 -7.18 -8.62 -12.87
C THR A 25 -8.45 -8.12 -12.17
N PRO A 26 -9.66 -8.47 -12.67
CA PRO A 26 -10.91 -8.15 -11.96
C PRO A 26 -10.95 -8.68 -10.53
N ASP A 27 -10.50 -9.91 -10.29
CA ASP A 27 -10.54 -10.54 -8.95
C ASP A 27 -9.55 -9.88 -7.97
N GLU A 28 -8.36 -9.54 -8.46
CA GLU A 28 -7.39 -8.77 -7.66
C GLU A 28 -7.92 -7.36 -7.36
N ARG A 29 -8.59 -6.70 -8.31
CA ARG A 29 -9.25 -5.40 -8.05
C ARG A 29 -10.30 -5.50 -6.95
N THR A 30 -11.10 -6.55 -6.96
CA THR A 30 -12.10 -6.79 -5.91
C THR A 30 -11.42 -6.98 -4.56
N THR A 31 -10.43 -7.85 -4.50
CA THR A 31 -9.65 -8.12 -3.27
C THR A 31 -8.99 -6.84 -2.73
N ILE A 32 -8.42 -6.02 -3.61
CA ILE A 32 -7.78 -4.74 -3.22
C ILE A 32 -8.79 -3.74 -2.64
N ARG A 33 -10.00 -3.68 -3.20
CA ARG A 33 -11.07 -2.83 -2.65
C ARG A 33 -11.51 -3.29 -1.27
N GLU A 34 -11.60 -4.60 -1.05
CA GLU A 34 -11.91 -5.17 0.27
C GLU A 34 -10.84 -4.79 1.30
N ILE A 35 -9.55 -4.94 0.93
CA ILE A 35 -8.43 -4.54 1.79
C ILE A 35 -8.50 -3.05 2.09
N GLN A 36 -8.67 -2.20 1.07
CA GLN A 36 -8.75 -0.74 1.26
C GLN A 36 -9.91 -0.37 2.20
N ALA A 37 -11.10 -0.94 2.01
CA ALA A 37 -12.24 -0.66 2.87
C ALA A 37 -12.01 -1.08 4.34
N ALA A 38 -11.35 -2.22 4.56
CA ALA A 38 -11.01 -2.68 5.91
C ALA A 38 -9.99 -1.75 6.58
N VAL A 39 -8.99 -1.30 5.83
CA VAL A 39 -7.97 -0.38 6.31
C VAL A 39 -8.55 1.01 6.59
N ASP A 40 -9.42 1.53 5.73
CA ASP A 40 -10.11 2.80 5.93
C ASP A 40 -10.97 2.78 7.20
N ALA A 41 -11.74 1.70 7.42
CA ALA A 41 -12.52 1.52 8.63
C ALA A 41 -11.64 1.45 9.90
N ALA A 42 -10.49 0.80 9.83
CA ALA A 42 -9.52 0.73 10.91
C ALA A 42 -8.89 2.12 11.21
N ALA A 43 -8.60 2.88 10.16
CA ALA A 43 -8.11 4.25 10.27
C ALA A 43 -9.15 5.19 10.92
N GLU A 44 -10.42 5.11 10.49
CA GLU A 44 -11.53 5.85 11.10
C GLU A 44 -11.74 5.50 12.57
N GLY A 45 -11.56 4.22 12.92
CA GLY A 45 -11.58 3.73 14.30
C GLY A 45 -10.34 4.09 15.13
N GLY A 46 -9.32 4.71 14.53
CA GLY A 46 -8.06 5.07 15.20
C GLY A 46 -7.17 3.87 15.55
N THR A 47 -7.38 2.70 14.95
CA THR A 47 -6.59 1.49 15.21
C THR A 47 -5.37 1.36 14.30
N VAL A 48 -5.30 2.17 13.24
CA VAL A 48 -4.17 2.19 12.29
C VAL A 48 -3.59 3.61 12.22
N ALA A 49 -2.28 3.72 12.48
CA ALA A 49 -1.56 4.99 12.44
C ALA A 49 -1.19 5.43 11.01
N ASP A 50 -0.80 4.48 10.16
CA ASP A 50 -0.53 4.71 8.74
C ASP A 50 -1.36 3.74 7.88
N PRO A 51 -2.49 4.20 7.32
CA PRO A 51 -3.36 3.36 6.49
C PRO A 51 -2.68 2.85 5.21
N ARG A 52 -1.71 3.59 4.64
CA ARG A 52 -1.03 3.14 3.42
C ARG A 52 -0.02 2.05 3.72
N LEU A 53 0.67 2.16 4.85
CA LEU A 53 1.58 1.12 5.32
C LEU A 53 0.81 -0.17 5.64
N GLU A 54 -0.30 -0.07 6.36
CA GLU A 54 -1.17 -1.21 6.68
C GLU A 54 -1.74 -1.88 5.42
N PHE A 55 -2.17 -1.08 4.44
CA PHE A 55 -2.58 -1.58 3.13
C PHE A 55 -1.46 -2.39 2.45
N CYS A 56 -0.24 -1.86 2.41
CA CYS A 56 0.89 -2.53 1.78
C CYS A 56 1.25 -3.84 2.48
N TYR A 57 1.18 -3.86 3.81
CA TYR A 57 1.36 -5.08 4.60
C TYR A 57 0.31 -6.14 4.31
N THR A 58 -0.97 -5.74 4.31
CA THR A 58 -2.08 -6.65 4.05
C THR A 58 -1.98 -7.26 2.66
N VAL A 59 -1.68 -6.44 1.64
CA VAL A 59 -1.45 -6.93 0.26
C VAL A 59 -0.29 -7.93 0.20
N LYS A 60 0.80 -7.67 0.93
CA LYS A 60 1.98 -8.54 0.97
C LYS A 60 1.72 -9.92 1.59
N ILE A 61 0.75 -10.04 2.49
CA ILE A 61 0.39 -11.33 3.12
C ILE A 61 -0.74 -12.06 2.37
N SER A 62 -1.61 -11.35 1.65
CA SER A 62 -2.71 -11.93 0.84
C SER A 62 -2.26 -12.52 -0.51
N THR A 63 -1.10 -13.19 -0.54
CA THR A 63 -0.50 -13.75 -1.78
C THR A 63 -1.28 -14.93 -2.37
N ASP A 64 -2.20 -15.51 -1.62
CA ASP A 64 -3.17 -16.49 -2.09
C ASP A 64 -4.21 -15.88 -3.04
N ARG A 65 -4.50 -14.58 -2.90
CA ARG A 65 -5.50 -13.83 -3.68
C ARG A 65 -4.90 -12.75 -4.58
N ILE A 66 -3.66 -12.34 -4.32
CA ILE A 66 -2.95 -11.29 -5.04
C ILE A 66 -1.64 -11.84 -5.58
N ASN A 67 -1.58 -12.05 -6.90
CA ASN A 67 -0.41 -12.59 -7.58
C ASN A 67 0.29 -11.54 -8.46
N ASN A 68 -0.24 -10.31 -8.52
CA ASN A 68 0.35 -9.21 -9.26
C ASN A 68 1.72 -8.81 -8.69
N VAL A 69 2.78 -9.33 -9.32
CA VAL A 69 4.18 -9.09 -8.92
C VAL A 69 4.52 -7.60 -8.87
N ARG A 70 3.94 -6.77 -9.73
CA ARG A 70 4.21 -5.32 -9.74
C ARG A 70 3.65 -4.66 -8.49
N LEU A 71 2.43 -5.02 -8.11
CA LEU A 71 1.79 -4.53 -6.90
C LEU A 71 2.57 -4.98 -5.66
N LEU A 72 2.93 -6.27 -5.58
CA LEU A 72 3.69 -6.80 -4.45
C LEU A 72 5.04 -6.08 -4.27
N LYS A 73 5.76 -5.81 -5.36
CA LYS A 73 7.01 -5.04 -5.33
C LYS A 73 6.80 -3.58 -4.95
N ALA A 74 5.71 -2.97 -5.41
CA ALA A 74 5.40 -1.59 -5.07
C ALA A 74 5.05 -1.43 -3.58
N CYS A 75 4.31 -2.39 -3.02
CA CYS A 75 4.03 -2.45 -1.57
C CYS A 75 5.32 -2.65 -0.76
N GLU A 76 6.20 -3.54 -1.20
CA GLU A 76 7.51 -3.77 -0.55
C GLU A 76 8.40 -2.52 -0.57
N ALA A 77 8.45 -1.81 -1.70
CA ALA A 77 9.18 -0.54 -1.80
C ALA A 77 8.60 0.53 -0.86
N TYR A 78 7.27 0.61 -0.73
CA TYR A 78 6.61 1.53 0.18
C TYR A 78 6.95 1.23 1.64
N ILE A 79 6.82 -0.04 2.05
CA ILE A 79 7.17 -0.49 3.40
C ILE A 79 8.62 -0.12 3.73
N ALA A 80 9.57 -0.48 2.85
CA ALA A 80 10.98 -0.19 3.06
C ALA A 80 11.24 1.33 3.17
N ALA A 81 10.62 2.14 2.31
CA ALA A 81 10.78 3.60 2.31
C ALA A 81 10.22 4.28 3.57
N THR A 82 9.17 3.72 4.16
CA THR A 82 8.54 4.23 5.39
C THR A 82 9.29 3.76 6.64
N GLU A 83 9.71 2.50 6.69
CA GLU A 83 10.38 1.92 7.87
C GLU A 83 11.86 2.27 7.98
N SER A 84 12.55 2.57 6.88
CA SER A 84 13.96 3.00 6.92
C SER A 84 14.18 4.35 7.63
N LYS A 85 13.10 5.02 8.05
CA LYS A 85 13.11 6.26 8.85
C LYS A 85 12.77 6.06 10.33
N SER A 86 12.47 4.83 10.76
CA SER A 86 12.12 4.48 12.15
C SER A 86 13.35 4.20 13.02
#